data_AF-A0A939S616-F1
#
_entry.id   AF-A0A939S616-F1
#
_cell.length_a   1.000
_cell.length_b   1.000
_cell.length_c   1.000
_cell.angle_alpha   90.00
_cell.angle_beta   90.00
_cell.angle_gamma   90.00
#
_symmetry.space_group_name_H-M   'P 1'
#
loop_
_entity.id
_entity.type
_entity.pdbx_description
1 polymer ?
#
loop_
_entity_poly.entity_id
_entity_poly.type
_entity_poly.pdbx_seq_one_letter_code
_entity_poly.pdbx_strand_id
1 'polypeptide(L)' 'MTEELAKYGWMVRVFARVAGEPREQWFMAGFPDEASAVAAVKDHPKALAEATVTAHRVLEDREIKDFGLRPGEAKQYA' A
#
# COMPACT_ATOMS: atom_id res chain seq x y z
N MET A 1 6.77 -6.80 -22.82
CA MET A 1 5.83 -7.21 -21.76
C MET A 1 5.49 -5.98 -20.93
N THR A 2 4.52 -5.21 -21.41
CA THR A 2 3.95 -4.03 -20.74
C THR A 2 2.46 -4.27 -20.61
N GLU A 3 2.11 -5.44 -20.10
CA GLU A 3 0.73 -5.83 -19.85
C GLU A 3 0.47 -5.61 -18.36
N GLU A 4 -0.57 -4.81 -18.10
CA GLU A 4 -1.38 -4.99 -16.91
C GLU A 4 -0.71 -4.62 -15.56
N LEU A 5 -0.28 -3.36 -15.40
CA LEU A 5 -0.19 -2.75 -14.06
C LEU A 5 -1.46 -1.96 -13.70
N ALA A 6 -2.20 -1.52 -14.72
CA ALA A 6 -3.44 -0.74 -14.62
C ALA A 6 -4.49 -1.25 -13.62
N LYS A 7 -4.55 -2.58 -13.44
CA LYS A 7 -5.50 -3.24 -12.52
C LYS A 7 -4.85 -3.69 -11.19
N TYR A 8 -3.61 -3.29 -10.92
CA TYR A 8 -2.73 -3.95 -9.94
C TYR A 8 -2.08 -2.97 -8.96
N GLY A 9 -2.60 -1.75 -8.82
CA GLY A 9 -2.08 -0.78 -7.85
C GLY A 9 -3.10 -0.50 -6.76
N TRP A 10 -2.64 -0.50 -5.51
CA TRP A 10 -3.46 -0.23 -4.34
C TRP A 10 -2.79 0.82 -3.46
N MET A 11 -3.53 1.87 -3.13
CA MET A 11 -3.22 2.72 -1.99
C MET A 11 -3.86 2.10 -0.76
N VAL A 12 -3.08 1.87 0.29
CA VAL A 12 -3.54 1.31 1.56
C VAL A 12 -3.22 2.29 2.67
N ARG A 13 -4.25 2.69 3.42
CA ARG A 13 -4.13 3.52 4.61
C ARG A 13 -4.05 2.63 5.83
N VAL A 14 -3.05 2.85 6.67
CA VAL A 14 -2.94 2.19 7.96
C VAL A 14 -2.90 3.20 9.09
N PHE A 15 -3.47 2.81 10.21
CA PHE A 15 -3.52 3.59 11.43
C PHE A 15 -3.00 2.76 12.60
N ALA A 16 -2.15 3.34 13.41
CA ALA A 16 -1.68 2.75 14.66
C ALA A 16 -1.62 3.81 15.76
N ARG A 17 -1.53 3.37 17.02
CA ARG A 17 -1.19 4.25 18.14
C ARG A 17 0.22 3.95 18.60
N VAL A 18 1.11 4.94 18.53
CA VAL A 18 2.50 4.82 18.98
C VAL A 18 2.65 5.67 20.23
N ALA A 19 2.91 5.03 21.38
CA ALA A 19 2.97 5.71 22.68
C ALA A 19 1.71 6.54 23.01
N GLY A 20 0.53 6.06 22.61
CA GLY A 20 -0.75 6.73 22.82
C GLY A 20 -1.13 7.75 21.74
N GLU A 21 -0.18 8.15 20.90
CA GLU A 21 -0.41 9.13 19.83
C GLU A 21 -0.90 8.47 18.54
N PRO A 22 -1.93 9.01 17.88
CA PRO A 22 -2.39 8.52 16.59
C PRO A 22 -1.32 8.72 15.52
N ARG A 23 -1.00 7.65 14.78
CA ARG A 23 -0.09 7.68 13.64
C ARG A 23 -0.75 7.04 12.45
N GLU A 24 -0.65 7.74 11.33
CA GLU A 24 -1.17 7.31 10.05
C GLU A 24 -0.01 7.10 9.07
N GLN A 25 -0.10 6.05 8.27
CA GLN A 25 0.81 5.81 7.16
C GLN A 25 0.01 5.42 5.92
N TRP A 26 0.55 5.82 4.78
CA TRP A 26 0.02 5.45 3.48
C TRP A 26 1.03 4.55 2.79
N PHE A 27 0.53 3.54 2.11
CA PHE A 27 1.34 2.61 1.35
C PHE A 27 0.78 2.46 -0.06
N MET A 28 1.67 2.27 -1.02
CA MET A 28 1.34 1.95 -2.40
C MET A 28 1.81 0.53 -2.67
N ALA A 29 0.93 -0.33 -3.15
CA ALA A 29 1.17 -1.76 -3.28
C ALA A 29 0.78 -2.26 -4.67
N GLY A 30 1.73 -2.89 -5.37
CA GLY A 30 1.59 -3.35 -6.75
C GLY A 30 1.07 -4.79 -6.84
N PHE A 31 -0.14 -5.07 -6.37
CA PHE A 31 -0.70 -6.43 -6.29
C PHE A 31 -2.00 -6.60 -7.08
N PRO A 32 -2.30 -7.82 -7.56
CA PRO A 32 -3.48 -8.10 -8.38
C PRO A 32 -4.82 -7.92 -7.65
N ASP A 33 -4.82 -7.96 -6.33
CA ASP A 33 -6.01 -7.87 -5.51
C ASP A 33 -5.74 -7.16 -4.18
N GLU A 34 -6.83 -6.69 -3.57
CA GLU A 34 -6.81 -5.94 -2.31
C GLU A 34 -6.21 -6.74 -1.15
N ALA A 35 -6.55 -8.04 -1.04
CA ALA A 35 -6.12 -8.87 0.08
C ALA A 35 -4.60 -9.08 0.05
N SER A 36 -4.04 -9.33 -1.12
CA SER A 36 -2.60 -9.40 -1.36
C SER A 36 -1.90 -8.07 -1.07
N ALA A 37 -2.49 -6.94 -1.50
CA ALA A 37 -1.95 -5.62 -1.19
C ALA A 37 -1.93 -5.32 0.32
N VAL A 38 -3.04 -5.62 1.01
CA VAL A 38 -3.18 -5.45 2.45
C VAL A 38 -2.20 -6.34 3.22
N ALA A 39 -2.05 -7.61 2.80
CA ALA A 39 -1.07 -8.51 3.40
C ALA A 39 0.35 -7.98 3.26
N ALA A 40 0.73 -7.56 2.05
CA ALA A 40 2.05 -6.98 1.78
C ALA A 40 2.32 -5.71 2.58
N VAL A 41 1.30 -4.87 2.79
CA VAL A 41 1.41 -3.67 3.63
C VAL A 41 1.56 -4.01 5.10
N LYS A 42 0.84 -5.02 5.61
CA LYS A 42 0.98 -5.49 7.00
C LYS A 42 2.36 -6.09 7.28
N ASP A 43 2.92 -6.80 6.30
CA ASP A 43 4.24 -7.43 6.39
C ASP A 43 5.40 -6.46 6.08
N HIS A 44 5.09 -5.23 5.65
CA HIS A 44 6.12 -4.27 5.26
C HIS A 44 6.95 -3.82 6.48
N PRO A 45 8.30 -3.77 6.39
CA PRO A 45 9.18 -3.51 7.55
C PRO A 45 8.99 -2.12 8.20
N LYS A 46 8.39 -1.18 7.47
CA LYS A 46 8.05 0.16 7.98
C LYS A 46 6.59 0.29 8.47
N ALA A 47 5.77 -0.74 8.32
CA ALA A 47 4.43 -0.73 8.89
C ALA A 47 4.54 -0.72 10.42
N LEU A 48 3.75 0.14 11.05
CA LEU A 48 3.71 0.19 12.51
C LEU A 48 3.17 -1.13 13.07
N ALA A 49 3.78 -1.61 14.16
CA ALA A 49 3.26 -2.75 14.89
C ALA A 49 1.82 -2.46 15.33
N GLU A 50 0.95 -3.47 15.23
CA GLU A 50 -0.49 -3.36 15.55
C GLU A 50 -1.26 -2.34 14.68
N ALA A 51 -0.71 -1.95 13.53
CA ALA A 51 -1.42 -1.08 12.60
C ALA A 51 -2.64 -1.79 12.01
N THR A 52 -3.77 -1.09 12.01
CA THR A 52 -5.00 -1.52 11.37
C THR A 52 -5.12 -0.83 10.01
N VAL A 53 -5.44 -1.60 8.97
CA VAL A 53 -5.83 -1.02 7.68
C VAL A 53 -7.19 -0.36 7.85
N THR A 54 -7.28 0.92 7.55
CA THR A 54 -8.51 1.71 7.74
C THR A 54 -9.19 2.06 6.43
N ALA A 55 -8.45 2.05 5.32
CA ALA A 55 -8.99 2.26 3.98
C ALA A 55 -8.04 1.71 2.92
N HIS A 56 -8.58 1.46 1.74
CA HIS A 56 -7.82 1.11 0.54
C HIS A 56 -8.51 1.74 -0.68
N ARG A 57 -7.72 2.02 -1.72
CA ARG A 57 -8.20 2.57 -3.00
C ARG A 57 -7.37 1.96 -4.13
N VAL A 58 -8.01 1.65 -5.25
CA VAL A 58 -7.31 1.27 -6.48
C VAL A 58 -6.59 2.49 -7.04
N LEU A 59 -5.32 2.30 -7.43
CA LEU A 59 -4.52 3.32 -8.11
C LEU A 59 -4.78 3.31 -9.60
N GLU A 60 -4.81 4.48 -10.20
CA GLU A 60 -4.82 4.61 -11.65
C GLU A 60 -3.44 4.31 -12.26
N ASP A 61 -3.39 3.91 -13.53
CA ASP A 61 -2.13 3.65 -14.27
C ASP A 61 -1.10 4.75 -14.12
N ARG A 62 -1.56 6.01 -14.14
CA ARG A 62 -0.70 7.17 -14.02
C ARG A 62 -0.06 7.22 -12.64
N GLU A 63 -0.84 7.00 -11.58
CA GLU A 63 -0.34 6.97 -10.22
C GLU A 63 0.71 5.87 -10.05
N ILE A 64 0.42 4.66 -10.55
CA ILE A 64 1.36 3.54 -10.51
C ILE A 64 2.70 3.89 -11.18
N LYS A 65 2.65 4.55 -12.35
CA LYS A 65 3.84 5.02 -13.07
C LYS A 65 4.57 6.13 -12.32
N ASP A 66 3.84 7.11 -11.80
CA ASP A 66 4.40 8.26 -11.08
C ASP A 66 5.12 7.79 -9.79
N PHE A 67 4.60 6.75 -9.12
CA PHE A 67 5.23 6.12 -7.95
C PHE A 67 6.29 5.06 -8.31
N GLY A 68 6.47 4.76 -9.60
CA GLY A 68 7.40 3.74 -10.10
C GLY A 68 7.18 2.38 -9.43
N LEU A 69 5.92 2.02 -9.18
CA LEU A 69 5.52 0.84 -8.43
C LEU A 69 5.65 -0.41 -9.30
N ARG A 70 6.32 -1.45 -8.78
CA ARG A 70 6.49 -2.71 -9.50
C ARG A 70 5.50 -3.78 -9.01
N PRO A 71 5.18 -4.79 -9.84
CA PRO A 71 4.38 -5.93 -9.40
C PRO A 71 5.04 -6.63 -8.19
N GLY A 72 4.25 -6.95 -7.16
CA GLY A 72 4.69 -7.59 -5.93
C GLY A 72 5.40 -6.68 -4.93
N GLU A 73 5.44 -5.37 -5.17
CA GLU A 73 6.13 -4.40 -4.31
C GLU A 73 5.14 -3.61 -3.45
N ALA A 74 5.49 -3.35 -2.19
CA ALA A 74 4.82 -2.36 -1.35
C ALA A 74 5.82 -1.27 -0.95
N LYS A 75 5.42 -0.01 -1.06
CA LYS A 75 6.22 1.17 -0.69
C LYS A 75 5.44 2.05 0.26
N GLN A 76 6.08 2.52 1.32
CA GLN A 76 5.50 3.59 2.15
C GLN A 76 5.51 4.90 1.37
N TYR A 77 4.34 5.54 1.27
CA TYR A 77 4.19 6.91 0.81
C TYR A 77 4.45 7.85 2.00
N ALA A 78 5.43 8.75 1.84
CA ALA A 78 5.94 9.63 2.89
C ALA A 78 5.32 11.03 2.81
#